data_AF-A0A7V2Y0N1-F1
#
_entry.id   AF-A0A7V2Y0N1-F1
#
_cell.length_a   1.000
_cell.length_b   1.000
_cell.length_c   1.000
_cell.angle_alpha   90.00
_cell.angle_beta   90.00
_cell.angle_gamma   90.00
#
_symmetry.space_group_name_H-M   'P 1'
#
loop_
_entity.id
_entity.type
_entity.pdbx_description
1 polymer ?
#
loop_
_entity_poly.entity_id
_entity_poly.type
_entity_poly.pdbx_seq_one_letter_code
_entity_poly.pdbx_strand_id
1 'polypeptide(L)'
;MFKPAAIICAITIGVLALLESMARIVEIWVPPQAMDYGLGFEPGSRLFIPSPEDPSVLITHPAKELSFQKQRFSLRKAPGTLRIFALGGSSINYLGKGLYGLDVRLQQAFGHRFRRVETINAGGLSYGSQRLVAGILKNRELTGQFLS
;
A
#
# COMPACT_ATOMS: atom_id res chain seq x y z
N MET A 1 -27.37 -47.17 7.85
CA MET A 1 -26.73 -46.59 9.05
C MET A 1 -25.85 -45.41 8.62
N PHE A 2 -26.46 -44.25 8.29
CA PHE A 2 -25.76 -43.04 7.79
C PHE A 2 -26.43 -41.71 8.23
N LYS A 3 -27.46 -41.78 9.07
CA LYS A 3 -28.33 -40.64 9.43
C LYS A 3 -27.64 -39.50 10.22
N PRO A 4 -26.78 -39.76 11.22
CA PRO A 4 -26.20 -38.66 12.00
C PRO A 4 -25.20 -37.84 11.20
N ALA A 5 -24.40 -38.46 10.33
CA ALA A 5 -23.47 -37.75 9.45
C ALA A 5 -24.20 -36.84 8.45
N ALA A 6 -25.30 -37.31 7.87
CA ALA A 6 -26.11 -36.51 6.95
C ALA A 6 -26.76 -35.28 7.62
N ILE A 7 -27.23 -35.44 8.87
CA ILE A 7 -27.79 -34.33 9.66
C ILE A 7 -26.71 -33.30 9.98
N ILE A 8 -25.52 -33.74 10.39
CA ILE A 8 -24.39 -32.85 10.66
C ILE A 8 -24.00 -32.08 9.40
N CYS A 9 -23.86 -32.75 8.25
CA CYS A 9 -23.56 -32.08 6.98
C CYS A 9 -24.62 -31.04 6.59
N ALA A 10 -25.90 -31.36 6.75
CA ALA A 10 -26.99 -30.43 6.45
C ALA A 10 -26.94 -29.18 7.36
N ILE A 11 -26.67 -29.36 8.66
CA ILE A 11 -26.50 -28.25 9.60
C ILE A 11 -25.28 -27.40 9.22
N THR A 12 -24.14 -28.03 8.91
CA THR A 12 -22.92 -27.31 8.51
C THR A 12 -23.16 -26.48 7.24
N ILE A 13 -23.78 -27.08 6.21
CA ILE A 13 -24.11 -26.37 4.96
C ILE A 13 -25.06 -25.21 5.24
N GLY A 14 -26.10 -25.42 6.07
CA GLY A 14 -27.04 -24.37 6.45
C GLY A 14 -26.36 -23.19 7.16
N VAL A 15 -25.45 -23.47 8.09
CA VAL A 15 -24.67 -22.44 8.80
C VAL A 15 -23.76 -21.70 7.83
N LEU A 16 -23.05 -22.39 6.93
CA LEU A 16 -22.18 -21.75 5.94
C LEU A 16 -22.97 -20.87 4.97
N ALA A 17 -24.13 -21.34 4.50
CA ALA A 17 -25.00 -20.57 3.62
C ALA A 17 -25.54 -19.31 4.32
N LEU A 18 -25.91 -19.41 5.60
CA LEU A 18 -26.35 -18.27 6.40
C LEU A 18 -25.21 -17.26 6.58
N LEU A 19 -24.01 -17.72 6.94
CA LEU A 19 -22.83 -16.86 7.11
C LEU A 19 -22.45 -16.15 5.81
N GLU A 20 -22.42 -16.86 4.67
CA GLU A 20 -22.17 -16.27 3.36
C GLU A 20 -23.24 -15.24 3.00
N SER A 21 -24.52 -15.54 3.25
CA SER A 21 -25.61 -14.59 2.97
C SER A 21 -25.48 -13.32 3.80
N MET A 22 -25.14 -13.45 5.08
CA MET A 22 -24.89 -12.30 5.95
C MET A 22 -23.68 -11.49 5.47
N ALA A 23 -22.59 -12.16 5.06
CA ALA A 23 -21.42 -11.49 4.50
C ALA A 23 -21.78 -10.69 3.23
N ARG A 24 -22.59 -11.27 2.33
CA ARG A 24 -23.07 -10.57 1.11
C ARG A 24 -23.92 -9.35 1.42
N ILE A 25 -24.76 -9.42 2.45
CA ILE A 25 -25.54 -8.26 2.90
C ILE A 25 -24.61 -7.17 3.46
N VAL A 26 -23.57 -7.55 4.21
CA VAL A 26 -22.58 -6.61 4.74
C VAL A 26 -21.76 -5.96 3.61
N GLU A 27 -21.40 -6.71 2.56
CA GLU A 27 -20.67 -6.20 1.39
C GLU A 27 -21.39 -5.06 0.66
N ILE A 28 -22.73 -4.96 0.77
CA ILE A 28 -23.51 -3.84 0.21
C ILE A 28 -23.12 -2.51 0.88
N TRP A 29 -22.85 -2.55 2.19
CA TRP A 29 -22.52 -1.36 2.98
C TRP A 29 -21.01 -1.12 3.06
N VAL A 30 -20.23 -2.19 3.03
CA VAL A 30 -18.77 -2.16 3.11
C VAL A 30 -18.20 -2.95 1.93
N PRO A 31 -18.05 -2.33 0.75
CA PRO A 31 -17.56 -3.05 -0.42
C PRO A 31 -16.16 -3.62 -0.14
N PRO A 32 -15.89 -4.86 -0.58
CA PRO A 32 -14.58 -5.46 -0.41
C PRO A 32 -13.54 -4.60 -1.11
N GLN A 33 -12.43 -4.32 -0.44
CA GLN A 33 -11.36 -3.54 -1.03
C GLN A 33 -10.79 -4.29 -2.23
N ALA A 34 -10.76 -3.63 -3.39
CA ALA A 34 -10.16 -4.19 -4.58
C ALA A 34 -8.70 -4.56 -4.30
N MET A 35 -8.41 -5.86 -4.30
CA MET A 35 -7.06 -6.36 -4.18
C MET A 35 -6.34 -6.03 -5.48
N ASP A 36 -5.26 -5.26 -5.37
CA ASP A 36 -4.47 -4.86 -6.52
C ASP A 36 -3.61 -6.05 -6.99
N TYR A 37 -4.09 -6.71 -8.04
CA TYR A 37 -3.38 -7.78 -8.75
C TYR A 37 -2.30 -7.25 -9.70
N GLY A 38 -2.32 -5.94 -9.99
CA GLY A 38 -1.41 -5.24 -10.91
C GLY A 38 -0.04 -4.91 -10.33
N LEU A 39 0.30 -5.42 -9.14
CA LEU A 39 1.61 -5.24 -8.48
C LEU A 39 2.05 -3.77 -8.31
N GLY A 40 1.12 -2.81 -8.35
CA GLY A 40 1.44 -1.37 -8.27
C GLY A 40 1.65 -0.64 -9.61
N PHE A 41 1.45 -1.30 -10.76
CA PHE A 41 1.66 -0.69 -12.09
C PHE A 41 0.38 -0.14 -12.74
N GLU A 42 -0.80 -0.58 -12.31
CA GLU A 42 -2.06 -0.01 -12.79
C GLU A 42 -2.28 1.40 -12.23
N PRO A 43 -2.89 2.33 -12.97
CA PRO A 43 -3.16 3.68 -12.46
C PRO A 43 -3.87 3.71 -11.10
N GLY A 44 -4.84 2.82 -10.87
CA GLY A 44 -5.58 2.70 -9.59
C GLY A 44 -4.81 2.01 -8.46
N SER A 45 -3.65 1.42 -8.77
CA SER A 45 -2.77 0.78 -7.79
C SER A 45 -1.71 1.72 -7.21
N ARG A 46 -1.53 2.91 -7.82
CA ARG A 46 -0.53 3.89 -7.40
C ARG A 46 -0.83 4.41 -6.01
N LEU A 47 0.18 4.40 -5.14
CA LEU A 47 0.08 4.96 -3.80
C LEU A 47 -0.05 6.49 -3.81
N PHE A 48 0.62 7.14 -4.77
CA PHE A 48 0.59 8.58 -4.93
C PHE A 48 0.06 8.97 -6.31
N ILE A 49 -0.87 9.92 -6.34
CA ILE A 49 -1.48 10.45 -7.56
C ILE A 49 -1.38 11.98 -7.57
N PRO A 50 -1.39 12.64 -8.75
CA PRO A 50 -1.46 14.10 -8.82
C PRO A 50 -2.68 14.64 -8.08
N SER A 51 -2.51 15.74 -7.36
CA SER A 51 -3.60 16.43 -6.66
C SER A 51 -4.59 16.97 -7.70
N PRO A 52 -5.91 16.75 -7.53
CA PRO A 52 -6.91 17.34 -8.41
C PRO A 52 -6.86 18.88 -8.44
N GLU A 53 -6.49 19.49 -7.30
CA GLU A 53 -6.35 20.94 -7.13
C GLU A 53 -5.07 21.51 -7.76
N ASP A 54 -3.98 20.73 -7.78
CA ASP A 54 -2.65 21.17 -8.22
C ASP A 54 -1.87 19.98 -8.80
N PRO A 55 -1.82 19.84 -10.14
CA PRO A 55 -1.09 18.74 -10.79
C PRO A 55 0.42 18.72 -10.51
N SER A 56 0.99 19.80 -9.98
CA SER A 56 2.41 19.86 -9.59
C SER A 56 2.70 19.18 -8.25
N VAL A 57 1.66 18.73 -7.54
CA VAL A 57 1.74 18.08 -6.24
C VAL A 57 1.19 16.66 -6.32
N LEU A 58 1.88 15.72 -5.68
CA LEU A 58 1.42 14.37 -5.43
C LEU A 58 0.76 14.28 -4.05
N ILE A 59 -0.36 13.58 -3.99
CA ILE A 59 -1.09 13.23 -2.77
C ILE A 59 -1.20 11.72 -2.64
N THR A 60 -1.41 11.22 -1.42
CA THR A 60 -1.81 9.82 -1.21
C THR A 60 -3.14 9.57 -1.90
N HIS A 61 -3.22 8.47 -2.64
CA HIS A 61 -4.46 8.10 -3.33
C HIS A 61 -5.59 7.94 -2.30
N PRO A 62 -6.76 8.61 -2.47
CA PRO A 62 -7.85 8.57 -1.49
C PRO A 62 -8.29 7.16 -1.11
N ALA A 63 -8.41 6.26 -2.10
CA ALA A 63 -8.70 4.84 -1.89
C ALA A 63 -7.66 4.06 -1.03
N LYS A 64 -6.48 4.63 -0.78
CA LYS A 64 -5.39 4.02 0.01
C LYS A 64 -5.23 4.67 1.40
N GLU A 65 -5.96 5.74 1.71
CA GLU A 65 -5.85 6.46 3.00
C GLU A 65 -6.28 5.61 4.21
N LEU A 66 -7.04 4.53 4.00
CA LEU A 66 -7.38 3.58 5.07
C LEU A 66 -6.18 2.75 5.54
N SER A 67 -5.20 2.53 4.66
CA SER A 67 -4.02 1.70 4.97
C SER A 67 -2.72 2.52 5.03
N PHE A 68 -2.70 3.72 4.45
CA PHE A 68 -1.52 4.56 4.34
C PHE A 68 -1.76 5.93 4.94
N GLN A 69 -0.70 6.53 5.50
CA GLN A 69 -0.76 7.89 6.02
C GLN A 69 -0.96 8.90 4.89
N LYS A 70 -1.72 9.97 5.14
CA LYS A 70 -1.85 11.08 4.19
C LYS A 70 -0.50 11.76 4.01
N GLN A 71 -0.05 11.84 2.76
CA GLN A 71 1.18 12.52 2.36
C GLN A 71 0.87 13.48 1.22
N ARG A 72 1.57 14.62 1.20
CA ARG A 72 1.50 15.62 0.14
C ARG A 72 2.90 16.17 -0.14
N PHE A 73 3.36 16.10 -1.38
CA PHE A 73 4.71 16.56 -1.75
C PHE A 73 4.79 16.92 -3.24
N SER A 74 5.72 17.80 -3.61
CA SER A 74 5.87 18.24 -5.01
C SER A 74 6.23 17.08 -5.94
N LEU A 75 5.50 16.93 -7.05
CA LEU A 75 5.75 15.95 -8.10
C LEU A 75 7.19 16.09 -8.62
N ARG A 76 7.59 17.31 -8.97
CA ARG A 76 8.97 17.62 -9.33
C ARG A 76 9.79 17.87 -8.08
N LYS A 77 10.90 17.15 -7.97
CA LYS A 77 11.87 17.31 -6.89
C LYS A 77 12.63 18.63 -7.09
N ALA A 78 12.61 19.50 -6.10
CA ALA A 78 13.32 20.77 -6.17
C ALA A 78 14.86 20.57 -6.22
N PRO A 79 15.61 21.47 -6.88
CA PRO A 79 17.07 21.39 -6.93
C PRO A 79 17.70 21.44 -5.53
N GLY A 80 18.65 20.55 -5.27
CA GLY A 80 19.33 20.47 -3.98
C GLY A 80 18.51 19.83 -2.86
N THR A 81 17.38 19.20 -3.17
CA THR A 81 16.58 18.45 -2.18
C THR A 81 17.07 17.01 -2.04
N LEU A 82 17.10 16.48 -0.81
CA LEU A 82 17.16 15.06 -0.52
C LEU A 82 15.74 14.59 -0.20
N ARG A 83 15.22 13.62 -0.95
CA ARG A 83 13.88 13.06 -0.74
C ARG A 83 13.99 11.58 -0.42
N ILE A 84 13.48 11.18 0.74
CA ILE A 84 13.58 9.83 1.27
C ILE A 84 12.18 9.27 1.40
N PHE A 85 11.94 8.12 0.77
CA PHE A 85 10.68 7.39 0.92
C PHE A 85 10.90 6.24 1.91
N ALA A 86 10.19 6.27 3.04
CA ALA A 86 10.20 5.20 4.02
C ALA A 86 9.16 4.14 3.65
N LEU A 87 9.61 2.97 3.20
CA LEU A 87 8.77 1.84 2.80
C LEU A 87 8.71 0.79 3.90
N GLY A 88 7.54 0.23 4.15
CA GLY A 88 7.38 -0.88 5.08
C GLY A 88 5.92 -1.17 5.44
N GLY A 89 5.74 -2.03 6.44
CA GLY A 89 4.43 -2.37 6.99
C GLY A 89 3.94 -1.39 8.06
N SER A 90 3.17 -1.91 9.01
CA SER A 90 2.58 -1.15 10.13
C SER A 90 3.61 -0.40 10.97
N SER A 91 4.81 -0.95 11.17
CA SER A 91 5.88 -0.28 11.92
C SER A 91 6.28 1.06 11.31
N ILE A 92 6.41 1.13 9.98
CA ILE A 92 6.72 2.38 9.27
C ILE A 92 5.48 3.28 9.20
N ASN A 93 4.29 2.71 9.05
CA ASN A 93 3.04 3.49 9.06
C ASN A 93 2.87 4.30 10.36
N TYR A 94 3.13 3.69 11.53
CA TYR A 94 3.02 4.37 12.82
C TYR A 94 4.17 5.34 13.14
N LEU A 95 5.25 5.30 12.37
CA LEU A 95 6.44 6.15 12.54
C LEU A 95 6.23 7.60 12.11
N GLY A 96 5.01 8.05 11.79
CA GLY A 96 4.69 9.38 11.27
C GLY A 96 5.48 10.51 11.95
N LYS A 97 5.33 10.69 13.28
CA LYS A 97 6.08 11.71 14.05
C LYS A 97 7.60 11.46 14.08
N GLY A 98 8.04 10.21 14.05
CA GLY A 98 9.47 9.84 14.03
C GLY A 98 10.15 10.18 12.69
N LEU A 99 9.42 10.09 11.58
CA LEU A 99 9.90 10.50 10.26
C LEU A 99 10.02 12.03 10.13
N TYR A 100 9.12 12.79 10.77
CA TYR A 100 9.23 14.25 10.94
C TYR A 100 10.31 14.71 11.93
N GLY A 101 10.90 13.80 12.71
CA GLY A 101 12.11 14.09 13.48
C GLY A 101 13.38 13.80 12.67
N LEU A 102 13.28 12.89 11.70
CA LEU A 102 14.40 12.43 10.91
C LEU A 102 14.82 13.46 9.86
N ASP A 103 13.87 14.09 9.16
CA ASP A 103 14.14 15.19 8.22
C ASP A 103 14.88 16.35 8.89
N VAL A 104 14.49 16.76 10.10
CA VAL A 104 15.18 17.82 10.87
C VAL A 104 16.62 17.41 11.17
N ARG A 105 16.83 16.20 11.69
CA ARG A 105 18.17 15.69 12.01
C ARG A 105 19.04 15.55 10.77
N LEU A 106 18.47 15.09 9.66
CA LEU A 106 19.18 14.97 8.39
C LEU A 106 19.47 16.34 7.78
N GLN A 107 18.57 17.31 7.92
CA GLN A 107 18.78 18.68 7.47
C GLN A 107 19.92 19.35 8.25
N GLN A 108 20.02 19.09 9.56
CA GLN A 108 21.15 19.54 10.38
C GLN A 108 22.46 18.88 9.95
N ALA A 109 22.46 17.56 9.73
CA ALA A 109 23.68 16.82 9.37
C ALA A 109 24.18 17.12 7.95
N PHE A 110 23.25 17.26 6.99
CA PHE A 110 23.57 17.39 5.56
C PHE A 110 23.22 18.75 4.97
N GLY A 111 22.92 19.75 5.79
CA GLY A 111 22.55 21.10 5.33
C GLY A 111 23.63 21.79 4.48
N HIS A 112 24.90 21.39 4.65
CA HIS A 112 26.01 21.85 3.81
C HIS A 112 25.94 21.32 2.36
N ARG A 113 25.22 20.21 2.12
CA ARG A 113 25.13 19.51 0.83
C ARG A 113 23.74 19.59 0.21
N PHE A 114 22.69 19.61 1.01
CA PHE A 114 21.30 19.66 0.56
C PHE A 114 20.57 20.86 1.16
N ARG A 115 19.89 21.61 0.29
CA ARG A 115 19.08 22.78 0.67
C ARG A 115 17.82 22.40 1.42
N ARG A 116 17.31 21.18 1.19
CA ARG A 116 16.09 20.68 1.81
C ARG A 116 16.16 19.16 1.97
N VAL A 117 15.67 18.64 3.08
CA VAL A 117 15.42 17.21 3.28
C VAL A 117 13.92 17.00 3.44
N GLU A 118 13.38 16.00 2.76
CA GLU A 118 11.98 15.61 2.81
C GLU A 118 11.89 14.10 3.09
N THR A 119 11.17 13.71 4.14
CA THR A 119 10.85 12.32 4.45
C THR A 119 9.38 12.07 4.11
N ILE A 120 9.11 11.03 3.33
CA ILE A 120 7.77 10.65 2.89
C ILE A 120 7.45 9.27 3.45
N ASN A 121 6.37 9.17 4.22
CA ASN A 121 5.91 7.89 4.77
C ASN A 121 5.11 7.12 3.72
N ALA A 122 5.67 6.00 3.25
CA ALA A 122 5.01 5.07 2.34
C ALA A 122 4.77 3.70 3.03
N GLY A 123 4.61 3.69 4.35
CA GLY A 123 4.29 2.52 5.15
C GLY A 123 2.81 2.18 5.12
N GLY A 124 2.46 0.90 4.90
CA GLY A 124 1.08 0.43 4.80
C GLY A 124 0.67 -0.51 5.95
N LEU A 125 -0.54 -0.34 6.49
CA LEU A 125 -1.16 -1.31 7.40
C LEU A 125 -1.41 -2.64 6.67
N SER A 126 -1.07 -3.76 7.31
CA SER A 126 -1.22 -5.11 6.75
C SER A 126 -0.57 -5.35 5.37
N TYR A 127 0.36 -4.48 4.95
CA TYR A 127 1.21 -4.70 3.78
C TYR A 127 2.34 -5.67 4.16
N GLY A 128 2.02 -6.96 4.22
CA GLY A 128 3.00 -8.02 4.45
C GLY A 128 3.99 -8.12 3.27
N SER A 129 5.23 -8.50 3.58
CA SER A 129 6.36 -8.64 2.63
C SER A 129 6.06 -9.51 1.40
N GLN A 130 4.98 -10.29 1.42
CA GLN A 130 4.56 -11.19 0.36
C GLN A 130 4.19 -10.47 -0.95
N ARG A 131 3.89 -9.17 -0.93
CA ARG A 131 3.65 -8.37 -2.14
C ARG A 131 4.92 -7.78 -2.75
N LEU A 132 6.07 -7.82 -2.06
CA LEU A 132 7.36 -7.32 -2.56
C LEU A 132 8.18 -8.39 -3.31
N VAL A 133 7.92 -9.68 -3.07
CA VAL A 133 8.79 -10.78 -3.54
C VAL A 133 8.58 -11.14 -5.02
N ALA A 134 7.41 -10.88 -5.61
CA ALA A 134 7.14 -11.23 -7.01
C ALA A 134 7.93 -10.40 -8.04
N GLY A 135 8.36 -9.18 -7.70
CA GLY A 135 9.07 -8.29 -8.62
C GLY A 135 10.54 -8.65 -8.84
N ILE A 136 11.22 -9.19 -7.83
CA ILE A 136 12.65 -9.52 -7.92
C ILE A 136 12.86 -10.80 -8.74
N LEU A 137 11.93 -11.76 -8.69
CA LEU A 137 12.02 -13.00 -9.46
C LEU A 137 11.60 -12.84 -10.91
N LYS A 138 10.67 -11.93 -11.24
CA LYS A 138 10.23 -11.69 -12.62
C LYS A 138 11.23 -10.91 -13.48
N ASN A 139 12.18 -10.20 -12.86
CA ASN A 139 13.21 -9.44 -13.60
C ASN A 139 14.34 -10.34 -14.14
N ARG A 140 14.53 -11.56 -13.60
CA ARG A 140 15.52 -12.51 -14.15
C ARG A 140 15.10 -13.13 -15.48
N GLU A 141 13.80 -13.23 -15.77
CA GLU A 141 13.35 -13.75 -17.07
C GLU A 141 13.42 -12.70 -18.18
N LEU A 142 13.19 -11.42 -17.87
CA LEU A 142 13.19 -10.35 -18.88
C LEU A 142 14.60 -9.93 -19.33
N THR A 143 15.65 -10.20 -18.54
CA THR A 143 17.04 -9.92 -18.98
C THR A 143 17.62 -11.01 -19.88
N GLY A 144 16.98 -12.20 -19.95
CA GLY A 144 17.39 -13.29 -20.84
C GLY A 144 16.89 -13.17 -22.29
N GLN A 145 15.98 -12.25 -22.57
CA GLN A 145 15.34 -12.08 -23.89
C GLN A 145 15.91 -10.92 -24.72
N PHE A 146 16.90 -10.18 -24.19
CA PHE A 146 17.54 -9.05 -24.89
C PHE A 146 18.99 -9.32 -25.34
N LEU A 147 19.46 -10.58 -25.24
CA LEU A 147 20.79 -11.01 -25.69
C LEU A 147 20.75 -12.31 -26.51
N SER A 148 19.83 -12.40 -27.47
CA SER A 148 19.92 -13.36 -28.59
C SER A 148 19.62 -12.67 -29.90
#